data_AF-A0A973QYU9-F1
#
_entry.id   AF-A0A973QYU9-F1
#
_cell.length_a   1.000
_cell.length_b   1.000
_cell.length_c   1.000
_cell.angle_alpha   90.00
_cell.angle_beta   90.00
_cell.angle_gamma   90.00
#
_symmetry.space_group_name_H-M   'P 1'
#
loop_
_entity.id
_entity.type
_entity.pdbx_description
1 polymer ?
#
loop_
_entity_poly.entity_id
_entity_poly.type
_entity_poly.pdbx_seq_one_letter_code
_entity_poly.pdbx_strand_id
1 'polypeptide(L)'
;DLTALAGRSDRAPAALRAARAGIGMVFQHFNLLSSRTVQDNVELPLEIQGVTRRERAARARELLDLVGLSDKARAYPAQLSGGQKQRVGIARALAGRPKVLLSDEATSALDPETTRAVLGLLRDLNRQLGLTVLLITHEMDVVKAVCDSAALMKGGRVVESGTVAELLATPGSELAGELFPVGGAASGPDRTVVDLTFHGESATRPVISQLARTYNVDVSILGAAMETYDGRQIGRMRIELPGRFEDNVVPIGFLREQGLQVDVAGAEGPSALAEAARPAAVAR
;
A
#
# COMPACT_ATOMS: atom_id res chain seq x y z
N ASP A 1 -1.10 -25.96 -14.45
CA ASP A 1 -1.12 -24.54 -14.86
C ASP A 1 -2.56 -24.08 -14.81
N LEU A 2 -2.94 -23.19 -13.89
CA LEU A 2 -4.35 -22.79 -13.71
C LEU A 2 -4.89 -22.07 -14.95
N THR A 3 -4.01 -21.49 -15.78
CA THR A 3 -4.36 -20.89 -17.07
C THR A 3 -4.71 -21.92 -18.15
N ALA A 4 -4.40 -23.21 -17.96
CA ALA A 4 -4.75 -24.26 -18.91
C ALA A 4 -6.23 -24.71 -18.80
N LEU A 5 -6.94 -24.28 -17.75
CA LEU A 5 -8.37 -24.58 -17.59
C LEU A 5 -9.26 -23.75 -18.54
N ALA A 6 -8.71 -22.74 -19.22
CA ALA A 6 -9.43 -21.82 -20.11
C ALA A 6 -9.40 -22.21 -21.61
N GLY A 7 -8.97 -23.43 -21.96
CA GLY A 7 -9.26 -24.02 -23.28
C GLY A 7 -8.57 -23.39 -24.50
N ARG A 8 -7.40 -22.73 -24.36
CA ARG A 8 -6.60 -22.29 -25.52
C ARG A 8 -5.23 -22.97 -25.60
N SER A 9 -4.89 -23.30 -26.84
CA SER A 9 -3.92 -24.28 -27.33
C SER A 9 -2.51 -23.73 -27.48
N ASP A 10 -1.83 -23.53 -26.36
CA ASP A 10 -0.37 -23.71 -26.25
C ASP A 10 0.00 -23.74 -24.78
N ARG A 11 0.48 -24.88 -24.28
CA ARG A 11 0.98 -24.96 -22.90
C ARG A 11 2.21 -24.07 -22.81
N ALA A 12 2.18 -23.09 -21.90
CA ALA A 12 3.34 -22.26 -21.56
C ALA A 12 4.62 -23.12 -21.47
N PRO A 13 5.78 -22.67 -21.96
CA PRO A 13 7.02 -23.46 -21.95
C PRO A 13 7.32 -24.10 -20.59
N ALA A 14 7.95 -25.27 -20.57
CA ALA A 14 8.22 -26.01 -19.32
C ALA A 14 8.95 -25.16 -18.28
N ALA A 15 9.90 -24.33 -18.71
CA ALA A 15 10.61 -23.37 -17.86
C ALA A 15 9.66 -22.35 -17.20
N LEU A 16 8.68 -21.80 -17.94
CA LEU A 16 7.72 -20.84 -17.39
C LEU A 16 6.77 -21.51 -16.38
N ARG A 17 6.36 -22.76 -16.63
CA ARG A 17 5.53 -23.52 -15.67
C ARG A 17 6.29 -23.84 -14.39
N ALA A 18 7.58 -24.17 -14.50
CA ALA A 18 8.45 -24.38 -13.34
C ALA A 18 8.64 -23.07 -12.55
N ALA A 19 8.82 -21.94 -13.22
CA ALA A 19 8.90 -20.63 -12.56
C ALA A 19 7.61 -20.29 -11.81
N ARG A 20 6.44 -20.51 -12.43
CA ARG A 20 5.13 -20.29 -11.80
C ARG A 20 4.90 -21.14 -10.55
N ALA A 21 5.52 -22.32 -10.45
CA ALA A 21 5.44 -23.13 -9.23
C ALA A 21 6.08 -22.43 -8.01
N GLY A 22 7.06 -21.54 -8.25
CA GLY A 22 7.70 -20.73 -7.21
C GLY A 22 7.01 -19.40 -6.90
N ILE A 23 5.88 -19.10 -7.56
CA ILE A 23 5.14 -17.84 -7.43
C ILE A 23 3.69 -18.15 -7.03
N GLY A 24 3.30 -17.72 -5.84
CA GLY A 24 1.91 -17.75 -5.38
C GLY A 24 1.16 -16.53 -5.90
N MET A 25 -0.11 -16.69 -6.24
CA MET A 25 -0.97 -15.57 -6.63
C MET A 25 -2.31 -15.62 -5.89
N VAL A 26 -2.68 -14.47 -5.34
CA VAL A 26 -3.97 -14.19 -4.72
C VAL A 26 -4.68 -13.17 -5.59
N PHE A 27 -5.89 -13.50 -6.02
CA PHE A 27 -6.67 -12.72 -6.98
C PHE A 27 -7.71 -11.84 -6.27
N GLN A 28 -8.12 -10.76 -6.93
CA GLN A 28 -9.21 -9.87 -6.51
C GLN A 28 -10.53 -10.63 -6.35
N HIS A 29 -10.85 -11.49 -7.31
CA HIS A 29 -11.92 -12.46 -7.18
C HIS A 29 -11.33 -13.78 -6.67
N PHE A 30 -11.96 -14.38 -5.65
CA PHE A 30 -11.43 -15.56 -4.95
C PHE A 30 -10.95 -16.70 -5.87
N ASN A 31 -11.51 -16.80 -7.08
CA ASN A 31 -11.15 -17.77 -8.12
C ASN A 31 -11.09 -19.22 -7.60
N LEU A 32 -11.92 -19.54 -6.59
CA LEU A 32 -12.03 -20.87 -6.02
C LEU A 32 -12.93 -21.73 -6.93
N LEU A 33 -12.58 -23.00 -7.08
CA LEU A 33 -13.39 -23.96 -7.79
C LEU A 33 -14.60 -24.32 -6.92
N SER A 34 -15.79 -23.90 -7.35
CA SER A 34 -17.06 -24.13 -6.64
C SER A 34 -17.42 -25.61 -6.52
N SER A 35 -16.94 -26.44 -7.43
CA SER A 35 -17.14 -27.89 -7.46
C SER A 35 -16.23 -28.66 -6.50
N ARG A 36 -15.33 -27.97 -5.79
CA ARG A 36 -14.33 -28.57 -4.90
C ARG A 36 -14.48 -28.04 -3.49
N THR A 37 -14.14 -28.87 -2.50
CA THR A 37 -14.08 -28.42 -1.10
C THR A 37 -12.94 -27.43 -0.87
N VAL A 38 -12.92 -26.80 0.30
CA VAL A 38 -11.80 -25.95 0.75
C VAL A 38 -10.48 -26.71 0.67
N GLN A 39 -10.42 -27.92 1.22
CA GLN A 39 -9.20 -28.74 1.17
C GLN A 39 -8.81 -29.06 -0.26
N ASP A 40 -9.76 -29.45 -1.12
CA ASP A 40 -9.48 -29.79 -2.52
C ASP A 40 -9.01 -28.57 -3.35
N ASN A 41 -9.43 -27.37 -2.98
CA ASN A 41 -8.94 -26.12 -3.57
C ASN A 41 -7.48 -25.85 -3.19
N VAL A 42 -7.10 -26.11 -1.94
CA VAL A 42 -5.72 -25.96 -1.46
C VAL A 42 -4.81 -27.08 -2.00
N GLU A 43 -5.33 -28.29 -2.21
CA GLU A 43 -4.59 -29.41 -2.79
C GLU A 43 -4.32 -29.24 -4.30
N LEU A 44 -5.14 -28.44 -5.01
CA LEU A 44 -5.10 -28.32 -6.47
C LEU A 44 -3.71 -27.99 -7.05
N PRO A 45 -2.92 -27.03 -6.53
CA PRO A 45 -1.58 -26.75 -7.06
C PRO A 45 -0.64 -27.94 -6.93
N LEU A 46 -0.74 -28.70 -5.83
CA LEU A 46 0.09 -29.89 -5.57
C LEU A 46 -0.34 -31.07 -6.43
N GLU A 47 -1.64 -31.22 -6.67
CA GLU A 47 -2.18 -32.18 -7.64
C GLU A 47 -1.64 -31.94 -9.05
N ILE A 48 -1.60 -30.68 -9.48
CA ILE A 48 -1.02 -30.27 -10.77
C ILE A 48 0.47 -30.58 -10.85
N GLN A 49 1.19 -30.51 -9.73
CA GLN A 49 2.62 -30.85 -9.64
C GLN A 49 2.88 -32.36 -9.54
N GLY A 50 1.83 -33.20 -9.47
CA GLY A 50 1.97 -34.65 -9.36
C GLY A 50 2.33 -35.16 -7.95
N VAL A 51 2.15 -34.33 -6.93
CA VAL A 51 2.40 -34.71 -5.52
C VAL A 51 1.37 -35.74 -5.07
N THR A 52 1.80 -36.71 -4.25
CA THR A 52 0.93 -37.82 -3.84
C THR A 52 -0.26 -37.33 -3.02
N ARG A 53 -1.37 -38.09 -3.05
CA ARG A 53 -2.60 -37.75 -2.30
C ARG A 53 -2.34 -37.59 -0.79
N ARG A 54 -1.46 -38.40 -0.22
CA ARG A 54 -1.10 -38.35 1.19
C ARG A 54 -0.35 -37.06 1.53
N GLU A 55 0.65 -36.71 0.73
CA GLU A 55 1.48 -35.52 0.96
C GLU A 55 0.67 -34.23 0.75
N ARG A 56 -0.14 -34.15 -0.31
CA ARG A 56 -0.97 -32.97 -0.56
C ARG A 56 -2.01 -32.75 0.53
N ALA A 57 -2.62 -33.82 1.05
CA ALA A 57 -3.59 -33.72 2.16
C ALA A 57 -2.93 -33.27 3.47
N ALA A 58 -1.71 -33.74 3.76
CA ALA A 58 -0.95 -33.29 4.92
C ALA A 58 -0.59 -31.80 4.81
N ARG A 59 -0.10 -31.38 3.64
CA ARG A 59 0.26 -29.98 3.37
C ARG A 59 -0.96 -29.06 3.38
N ALA A 60 -2.08 -29.48 2.81
CA ALA A 60 -3.32 -28.71 2.84
C ALA A 60 -3.80 -28.49 4.27
N ARG A 61 -3.70 -29.51 5.15
CA ARG A 61 -4.08 -29.38 6.55
C ARG A 61 -3.22 -28.36 7.31
N GLU A 62 -1.90 -28.46 7.16
CA GLU A 62 -0.95 -27.48 7.74
C GLU A 62 -1.29 -26.04 7.33
N LEU A 63 -1.60 -25.83 6.04
CA LEU A 63 -1.94 -24.51 5.52
C LEU A 63 -3.31 -24.02 6.00
N LEU A 64 -4.29 -24.93 6.11
CA LEU A 64 -5.60 -24.60 6.68
C LEU A 64 -5.51 -24.25 8.15
N ASP A 65 -4.65 -24.93 8.91
CA ASP A 65 -4.36 -24.59 10.30
C ASP A 65 -3.75 -23.19 10.40
N LEU A 66 -2.77 -22.88 9.55
CA LEU A 66 -2.10 -21.59 9.53
C LEU A 66 -3.08 -20.43 9.22
N VAL A 67 -3.98 -20.61 8.25
CA VAL A 67 -4.98 -19.58 7.93
C VAL A 67 -6.23 -19.63 8.83
N GLY A 68 -6.28 -20.52 9.82
CA GLY A 68 -7.37 -20.65 10.79
C GLY A 68 -8.69 -21.16 10.18
N LEU A 69 -8.63 -22.13 9.26
CA LEU A 69 -9.78 -22.73 8.57
C LEU A 69 -9.82 -24.27 8.65
N SER A 70 -9.18 -24.87 9.66
CA SER A 70 -9.14 -26.32 9.87
C SER A 70 -10.52 -26.96 9.96
N ASP A 71 -11.46 -26.29 10.63
CA ASP A 71 -12.85 -26.75 10.81
C ASP A 71 -13.68 -26.68 9.52
N LYS A 72 -13.22 -25.91 8.52
CA LYS A 72 -13.89 -25.71 7.23
C LYS A 72 -13.31 -26.55 6.10
N ALA A 73 -12.37 -27.47 6.37
CA ALA A 73 -11.70 -28.25 5.33
C ALA A 73 -12.65 -28.95 4.33
N ARG A 74 -13.81 -29.43 4.81
CA ARG A 74 -14.83 -30.13 3.99
C ARG A 74 -15.92 -29.21 3.43
N ALA A 75 -15.94 -27.93 3.79
CA ALA A 75 -16.92 -27.00 3.29
C ALA A 75 -16.67 -26.69 1.81
N TYR A 76 -17.71 -26.31 1.09
CA TYR A 76 -17.63 -25.78 -0.27
C TYR A 76 -17.55 -24.24 -0.25
N PRO A 77 -16.95 -23.60 -1.27
CA PRO A 77 -16.83 -22.15 -1.34
C PRO A 77 -18.16 -21.40 -1.15
N ALA A 78 -19.29 -21.97 -1.56
CA ALA A 78 -20.62 -21.36 -1.36
C ALA A 78 -21.01 -21.18 0.11
N GLN A 79 -20.38 -21.92 1.03
CA GLN A 79 -20.68 -21.92 2.46
C GLN A 79 -19.76 -20.97 3.26
N LEU A 80 -18.89 -20.21 2.57
CA LEU A 80 -17.87 -19.38 3.20
C LEU A 80 -18.18 -17.89 3.06
N SER A 81 -17.79 -17.11 4.07
CA SER A 81 -17.74 -15.64 3.98
C SER A 81 -16.65 -15.18 3.01
N GLY A 82 -16.68 -13.90 2.60
CA GLY A 82 -15.65 -13.31 1.73
C GLY A 82 -14.24 -13.48 2.30
N GLY A 83 -14.04 -13.12 3.57
CA GLY A 83 -12.75 -13.27 4.25
C GLY A 83 -12.27 -14.72 4.32
N GLN A 84 -13.18 -15.66 4.56
CA GLN A 84 -12.84 -17.08 4.56
C GLN A 84 -12.42 -17.55 3.16
N LYS A 85 -13.14 -17.16 2.10
CA LYS A 85 -12.73 -17.45 0.72
C LYS A 85 -11.35 -16.89 0.40
N GLN A 86 -11.05 -15.68 0.89
CA GLN A 86 -9.74 -15.06 0.70
C GLN A 86 -8.62 -15.85 1.37
N ARG A 87 -8.84 -16.27 2.62
CA ARG A 87 -7.90 -17.13 3.36
C ARG A 87 -7.67 -18.48 2.67
N VAL A 88 -8.71 -19.08 2.06
CA VAL A 88 -8.54 -20.27 1.21
C VAL A 88 -7.68 -19.96 -0.03
N GLY A 89 -7.89 -18.79 -0.65
CA GLY A 89 -7.05 -18.31 -1.75
C GLY A 89 -5.58 -18.17 -1.37
N ILE A 90 -5.30 -17.61 -0.19
CA ILE A 90 -3.95 -17.50 0.38
C ILE A 90 -3.35 -18.88 0.64
N ALA A 91 -4.09 -19.77 1.33
CA ALA A 91 -3.62 -21.13 1.58
C ALA A 91 -3.29 -21.88 0.28
N ARG A 92 -4.13 -21.74 -0.75
CA ARG A 92 -3.88 -22.30 -2.08
C ARG A 92 -2.62 -21.70 -2.72
N ALA A 93 -2.42 -20.39 -2.65
CA ALA A 93 -1.24 -19.74 -3.19
C ALA A 93 0.06 -20.22 -2.53
N LEU A 94 0.01 -20.55 -1.24
CA LEU A 94 1.14 -21.04 -0.45
C LEU A 94 1.40 -22.55 -0.55
N ALA A 95 0.48 -23.30 -1.17
CA ALA A 95 0.57 -24.75 -1.31
C ALA A 95 1.91 -25.19 -1.92
N GLY A 96 2.33 -24.52 -2.99
CA GLY A 96 3.56 -24.82 -3.73
C GLY A 96 4.87 -24.35 -3.07
N ARG A 97 4.84 -23.85 -1.83
CA ARG A 97 6.00 -23.22 -1.14
C ARG A 97 6.66 -22.13 -2.00
N PRO A 98 5.89 -21.13 -2.46
CA PRO A 98 6.43 -20.08 -3.29
C PRO A 98 7.43 -19.22 -2.52
N LYS A 99 8.37 -18.61 -3.24
CA LYS A 99 9.26 -17.57 -2.69
C LYS A 99 8.63 -16.18 -2.77
N VAL A 100 7.71 -15.99 -3.74
CA VAL A 100 7.04 -14.73 -4.03
C VAL A 100 5.53 -14.94 -4.00
N LEU A 101 4.81 -14.05 -3.33
CA LEU A 101 3.36 -13.97 -3.32
C LEU A 101 2.92 -12.68 -3.99
N LEU A 102 2.13 -12.81 -5.05
CA LEU A 102 1.46 -11.70 -5.72
C LEU A 102 0.06 -11.58 -5.15
N SER A 103 -0.31 -10.39 -4.69
CA SER A 103 -1.62 -10.10 -4.14
C SER A 103 -2.25 -8.96 -4.94
N ASP A 104 -3.24 -9.29 -5.76
CA ASP A 104 -3.89 -8.35 -6.68
C ASP A 104 -5.25 -7.93 -6.13
N GLU A 105 -5.35 -6.72 -5.57
CA GLU A 105 -6.55 -6.15 -4.93
C GLU A 105 -7.31 -7.14 -4.03
N ALA A 106 -6.57 -7.97 -3.30
CA ALA A 106 -7.07 -9.07 -2.50
C ALA A 106 -8.10 -8.68 -1.42
N THR A 107 -8.18 -7.41 -1.06
CA THR A 107 -9.01 -6.90 0.04
C THR A 107 -10.17 -6.02 -0.41
N SER A 108 -10.25 -5.64 -1.70
CA SER A 108 -11.22 -4.65 -2.18
C SER A 108 -12.68 -5.09 -2.05
N ALA A 109 -12.94 -6.40 -2.01
CA ALA A 109 -14.27 -6.99 -1.85
C ALA A 109 -14.62 -7.34 -0.39
N LEU A 110 -13.80 -6.94 0.58
CA LEU A 110 -13.93 -7.30 1.99
C LEU A 110 -14.32 -6.08 2.83
N ASP A 111 -14.99 -6.33 3.95
CA ASP A 111 -15.24 -5.30 4.95
C ASP A 111 -13.93 -4.89 5.68
N PRO A 112 -13.86 -3.68 6.27
CA PRO A 112 -12.63 -3.16 6.87
C PRO A 112 -12.04 -4.03 8.00
N GLU A 113 -12.88 -4.74 8.76
CA GLU A 113 -12.42 -5.62 9.83
C GLU A 113 -11.76 -6.87 9.26
N THR A 114 -12.41 -7.49 8.27
CA THR A 114 -11.86 -8.63 7.54
C THR A 114 -10.58 -8.27 6.80
N THR A 115 -10.51 -7.09 6.16
CA THR A 115 -9.31 -6.59 5.48
C THR A 115 -8.12 -6.54 6.45
N ARG A 116 -8.28 -5.93 7.63
CA ARG A 116 -7.23 -5.89 8.66
C ARG A 116 -6.78 -7.29 9.08
N ALA A 117 -7.72 -8.23 9.27
CA ALA A 117 -7.38 -9.59 9.65
C ALA A 117 -6.60 -10.35 8.55
N VAL A 118 -6.96 -10.14 7.28
CA VAL A 118 -6.25 -10.75 6.13
C VAL A 118 -4.86 -10.14 5.95
N LEU A 119 -4.73 -8.82 6.08
CA LEU A 119 -3.44 -8.14 6.00
C LEU A 119 -2.49 -8.53 7.14
N GLY A 120 -3.02 -8.65 8.37
CA GLY A 120 -2.27 -9.19 9.51
C GLY A 120 -1.73 -10.60 9.24
N LEU A 121 -2.58 -11.48 8.69
CA LEU A 121 -2.17 -12.82 8.28
C LEU A 121 -1.04 -12.79 7.24
N LEU A 122 -1.12 -11.93 6.22
CA LEU A 122 -0.07 -11.78 5.21
C LEU A 122 1.25 -11.30 5.81
N ARG A 123 1.19 -10.34 6.76
CA ARG A 123 2.37 -9.84 7.48
C ARG A 123 3.01 -10.93 8.33
N ASP A 124 2.22 -11.71 9.04
CA ASP A 124 2.71 -12.80 9.88
C ASP A 124 3.34 -13.92 9.02
N LEU A 125 2.73 -14.23 7.87
CA LEU A 125 3.25 -15.16 6.87
C LEU A 125 4.58 -14.70 6.28
N ASN A 126 4.71 -13.41 5.93
CA ASN A 126 5.95 -12.82 5.46
C ASN A 126 7.08 -13.03 6.48
N ARG A 127 6.83 -12.73 7.76
CA ARG A 127 7.81 -12.87 8.84
C ARG A 127 8.17 -14.32 9.16
N GLN A 128 7.18 -15.21 9.20
CA GLN A 128 7.39 -16.62 9.58
C GLN A 128 8.05 -17.44 8.46
N LEU A 129 7.70 -17.16 7.19
CA LEU A 129 8.12 -17.98 6.04
C LEU A 129 9.22 -17.32 5.20
N GLY A 130 9.59 -16.06 5.47
CA GLY A 130 10.53 -15.31 4.63
C GLY A 130 9.98 -15.06 3.22
N LEU A 131 8.66 -14.93 3.11
CA LEU A 131 7.95 -14.81 1.83
C LEU A 131 8.03 -13.38 1.30
N THR A 132 8.49 -13.18 0.07
CA THR A 132 8.42 -11.86 -0.58
C THR A 132 6.98 -11.60 -1.03
N VAL A 133 6.37 -10.49 -0.65
CA VAL A 133 4.99 -10.15 -1.01
C VAL A 133 4.97 -8.90 -1.88
N LEU A 134 4.36 -8.99 -3.06
CA LEU A 134 4.03 -7.84 -3.91
C LEU A 134 2.52 -7.63 -3.86
N LEU A 135 2.10 -6.50 -3.32
CA LEU A 135 0.70 -6.12 -3.15
C LEU A 135 0.33 -5.00 -4.13
N ILE A 136 -0.79 -5.18 -4.83
CA ILE A 136 -1.42 -4.19 -5.69
C ILE A 136 -2.71 -3.76 -5.00
N THR A 137 -2.87 -2.47 -4.75
CA THR A 137 -4.03 -1.90 -4.06
C THR A 137 -4.24 -0.45 -4.46
N HIS A 138 -5.47 0.03 -4.38
CA HIS A 138 -5.82 1.45 -4.43
C HIS A 138 -6.11 2.03 -3.03
N GLU A 139 -6.08 1.20 -1.99
CA GLU A 139 -6.38 1.60 -0.62
C GLU A 139 -5.09 1.98 0.13
N MET A 140 -4.94 3.25 0.49
CA MET A 140 -3.72 3.75 1.17
C MET A 140 -3.56 3.21 2.59
N ASP A 141 -4.66 2.91 3.28
CA ASP A 141 -4.63 2.28 4.61
C ASP A 141 -3.99 0.89 4.56
N VAL A 142 -4.14 0.18 3.45
CA VAL A 142 -3.50 -1.11 3.23
C VAL A 142 -1.99 -0.93 3.08
N VAL A 143 -1.55 0.07 2.30
CA VAL A 143 -0.13 0.38 2.12
C VAL A 143 0.54 0.71 3.46
N LYS A 144 -0.09 1.59 4.25
CA LYS A 144 0.43 1.97 5.59
C LYS A 144 0.52 0.78 6.55
N ALA A 145 -0.43 -0.15 6.49
CA ALA A 145 -0.54 -1.24 7.45
C ALA A 145 0.51 -2.36 7.28
N VAL A 146 0.91 -2.67 6.04
CA VAL A 146 1.73 -3.87 5.76
C VAL A 146 2.90 -3.69 4.82
N CYS A 147 2.99 -2.58 4.07
CA CYS A 147 4.06 -2.42 3.09
C CYS A 147 5.32 -1.80 3.71
N ASP A 148 6.48 -2.38 3.41
CA ASP A 148 7.79 -1.80 3.70
C ASP A 148 8.19 -0.74 2.66
N SER A 149 7.73 -0.94 1.43
CA SER A 149 8.02 -0.09 0.27
C SER A 149 6.79 0.05 -0.60
N ALA A 150 6.69 1.16 -1.32
CA ALA A 150 5.56 1.45 -2.18
C ALA A 150 6.03 2.06 -3.51
N ALA A 151 5.21 1.88 -4.54
CA ALA A 151 5.44 2.46 -5.86
C ALA A 151 4.13 3.01 -6.40
N LEU A 152 4.14 4.28 -6.80
CA LEU A 152 3.00 4.94 -7.43
C LEU A 152 3.10 4.75 -8.95
N MET A 153 2.02 4.29 -9.56
CA MET A 153 1.92 4.10 -11.01
C MET A 153 0.88 5.03 -11.61
N LYS A 154 1.24 5.77 -12.67
CA LYS A 154 0.34 6.62 -13.47
C LYS A 154 0.62 6.45 -14.95
N GLY A 155 -0.44 6.37 -15.77
CA GLY A 155 -0.31 6.20 -17.23
C GLY A 155 0.53 4.99 -17.65
N GLY A 156 0.52 3.90 -16.86
CA GLY A 156 1.31 2.70 -17.13
C GLY A 156 2.81 2.81 -16.81
N ARG A 157 3.24 3.85 -16.08
CA ARG A 157 4.63 4.05 -15.66
C ARG A 157 4.72 4.21 -14.15
N VAL A 158 5.81 3.72 -13.57
CA VAL A 158 6.17 4.03 -12.18
C VAL A 158 6.62 5.49 -12.14
N VAL A 159 5.88 6.33 -11.44
CA VAL A 159 6.20 7.76 -11.28
C VAL A 159 7.01 8.03 -10.03
N GLU A 160 6.81 7.22 -8.99
CA GLU A 160 7.49 7.34 -7.71
C GLU A 160 7.65 5.96 -7.07
N SER A 161 8.78 5.69 -6.41
CA SER A 161 8.99 4.43 -5.70
C SER A 161 10.06 4.59 -4.63
N GLY A 162 9.88 3.92 -3.49
CA GLY A 162 10.85 3.91 -2.40
C GLY A 162 10.31 3.20 -1.16
N THR A 163 11.08 3.20 -0.08
CA THR A 163 10.53 2.82 1.23
C THR A 163 9.47 3.85 1.63
N VAL A 164 8.48 3.42 2.44
CA VAL A 164 7.44 4.34 2.93
C VAL A 164 8.08 5.55 3.65
N ALA A 165 9.16 5.33 4.41
CA ALA A 165 9.90 6.39 5.07
C ALA A 165 10.61 7.36 4.09
N GLU A 166 11.27 6.86 3.05
CA GLU A 166 11.94 7.69 2.04
C GLU A 166 10.95 8.53 1.23
N LEU A 167 9.83 7.92 0.82
CA LEU A 167 8.76 8.59 0.07
C LEU A 167 8.20 9.76 0.87
N LEU A 168 7.97 9.53 2.17
CA LEU A 168 7.49 10.57 3.06
C LEU A 168 8.51 11.71 3.19
N ALA A 169 9.81 11.40 3.23
CA ALA A 169 10.89 12.37 3.31
C ALA A 169 11.23 13.05 1.97
N THR A 170 10.51 12.72 0.89
CA THR A 170 10.73 13.29 -0.44
C THR A 170 9.90 14.57 -0.62
N PRO A 171 10.53 15.74 -0.89
CA PRO A 171 9.85 16.99 -1.22
C PRO A 171 8.84 16.83 -2.35
N GLY A 172 7.58 17.25 -2.12
CA GLY A 172 6.52 17.17 -3.13
C GLY A 172 6.08 15.75 -3.52
N SER A 173 6.40 14.72 -2.72
CA SER A 173 5.95 13.34 -2.96
C SER A 173 4.43 13.27 -3.07
N GLU A 174 3.95 12.78 -4.22
CA GLU A 174 2.52 12.57 -4.45
C GLU A 174 2.03 11.41 -3.60
N LEU A 175 2.84 10.34 -3.50
CA LEU A 175 2.51 9.17 -2.70
C LEU A 175 2.45 9.49 -1.21
N ALA A 176 3.35 10.35 -0.69
CA ALA A 176 3.25 10.87 0.67
C ALA A 176 1.93 11.62 0.92
N GLY A 177 1.46 12.36 -0.09
CA GLY A 177 0.20 13.07 -0.04
C GLY A 177 -1.03 12.16 -0.01
N GLU A 178 -1.00 11.07 -0.76
CA GLU A 178 -2.05 10.05 -0.74
C GLU A 178 -2.04 9.22 0.56
N LEU A 179 -0.85 8.91 1.10
CA LEU A 179 -0.70 8.15 2.35
C LEU A 179 -1.16 8.95 3.58
N PHE A 180 -0.83 10.25 3.63
CA PHE A 180 -1.17 11.15 4.73
C PHE A 180 -1.90 12.38 4.18
N PRO A 181 -3.19 12.22 3.81
CA PRO A 181 -3.96 13.31 3.26
C PRO A 181 -4.21 14.36 4.34
N VAL A 182 -3.80 15.60 4.06
CA VAL A 182 -4.10 16.76 4.90
C VAL A 182 -5.11 17.64 4.19
N GLY A 183 -6.27 17.82 4.84
CA GLY A 183 -7.33 18.68 4.38
C GLY A 183 -7.20 20.12 4.90
N GLY A 184 -8.11 20.97 4.45
CA GLY A 184 -8.24 22.35 4.92
C GLY A 184 -7.83 23.38 3.86
N ALA A 185 -8.64 24.43 3.77
CA ALA A 185 -8.42 25.58 2.90
C ALA A 185 -8.09 26.81 3.75
N ALA A 186 -7.50 27.82 3.10
CA ALA A 186 -7.26 29.11 3.74
C ALA A 186 -8.56 29.71 4.27
N SER A 187 -8.52 30.29 5.46
CA SER A 187 -9.66 30.92 6.12
C SER A 187 -10.06 32.26 5.48
N GLY A 188 -9.18 32.86 4.69
CA GLY A 188 -9.45 34.11 4.00
C GLY A 188 -8.32 34.55 3.04
N PRO A 189 -8.50 35.69 2.36
CA PRO A 189 -7.43 36.32 1.58
C PRO A 189 -6.28 36.74 2.51
N ASP A 190 -5.06 36.82 1.98
CA ASP A 190 -3.84 37.18 2.73
C ASP A 190 -3.49 36.22 3.89
N ARG A 191 -3.63 34.92 3.63
CA ARG A 191 -3.17 33.83 4.49
C ARG A 191 -2.16 32.97 3.78
N THR A 192 -1.18 32.46 4.51
CA THR A 192 -0.18 31.53 3.98
C THR A 192 -0.46 30.14 4.50
N VAL A 193 -0.80 29.22 3.61
CA VAL A 193 -1.04 27.82 3.95
C VAL A 193 0.22 27.01 3.67
N VAL A 194 0.61 26.19 4.65
CA VAL A 194 1.87 25.46 4.61
C VAL A 194 1.62 24.01 5.02
N ASP A 195 2.06 23.08 4.19
CA ASP A 195 2.12 21.66 4.47
C ASP A 195 3.48 21.33 5.10
N LEU A 196 3.42 20.73 6.28
CA LEU A 196 4.57 20.29 7.06
C LEU A 196 4.59 18.78 7.09
N THR A 197 5.71 18.18 6.69
CA THR A 197 5.93 16.73 6.86
C THR A 197 6.90 16.49 8.00
N PHE A 198 6.50 15.61 8.92
CA PHE A 198 7.25 15.20 10.10
C PHE A 198 7.87 13.83 9.88
N HIS A 199 9.15 13.71 10.19
CA HIS A 199 9.88 12.43 10.18
C HIS A 199 10.67 12.26 11.47
N GLY A 200 10.55 11.08 12.08
CA GLY A 200 11.43 10.64 13.15
C GLY A 200 11.43 11.59 14.36
N GLU A 201 12.61 12.06 14.76
CA GLU A 201 12.78 12.86 15.98
C GLU A 201 12.08 14.22 15.90
N SER A 202 11.95 14.82 14.71
CA SER A 202 11.28 16.12 14.51
C SER A 202 9.80 16.09 14.92
N ALA A 203 9.15 14.92 14.86
CA ALA A 203 7.75 14.75 15.26
C ALA A 203 7.52 14.93 16.78
N THR A 204 8.55 14.69 17.59
CA THR A 204 8.45 14.78 19.06
C THR A 204 8.79 16.18 19.60
N ARG A 205 9.27 17.07 18.74
CA ARG A 205 9.69 18.43 19.12
C ARG A 205 8.51 19.40 19.01
N PRO A 206 8.36 20.36 19.94
CA PRO A 206 7.26 21.32 19.93
C PRO A 206 7.53 22.47 18.94
N VAL A 207 7.85 22.14 17.68
CA VAL A 207 8.31 23.09 16.65
C VAL A 207 7.26 24.17 16.40
N ILE A 208 5.98 23.82 16.33
CA ILE A 208 4.89 24.78 16.11
C ILE A 208 4.79 25.79 17.26
N SER A 209 4.87 25.32 18.50
CA SER A 209 4.83 26.21 19.67
C SER A 209 6.07 27.11 19.75
N GLN A 210 7.23 26.63 19.29
CA GLN A 210 8.44 27.44 19.19
C GLN A 210 8.31 28.51 18.10
N LEU A 211 7.75 28.16 16.94
CA LEU A 211 7.46 29.11 15.86
C LEU A 211 6.57 30.27 16.36
N ALA A 212 5.44 29.92 16.99
CA ALA A 212 4.48 30.89 17.50
C ALA A 212 5.12 31.87 18.50
N ARG A 213 5.93 31.37 19.44
CA ARG A 213 6.62 32.22 20.43
C ARG A 213 7.75 33.06 19.86
N THR A 214 8.53 32.50 18.93
CA THR A 214 9.73 33.17 18.39
C THR A 214 9.36 34.33 17.48
N TYR A 215 8.32 34.14 16.66
CA TYR A 215 7.88 35.14 15.68
C TYR A 215 6.61 35.88 16.10
N ASN A 216 6.04 35.56 17.27
CA ASN A 216 4.80 36.13 17.77
C ASN A 216 3.65 36.04 16.75
N VAL A 217 3.48 34.84 16.17
CA VAL A 217 2.48 34.55 15.15
C VAL A 217 1.46 33.52 15.66
N ASP A 218 0.19 33.76 15.35
CA ASP A 218 -0.87 32.79 15.61
C ASP A 218 -0.86 31.71 14.51
N VAL A 219 -0.67 30.46 14.90
CA VAL A 219 -0.65 29.33 13.97
C VAL A 219 -1.95 28.55 14.07
N SER A 220 -2.71 28.50 12.98
CA SER A 220 -3.92 27.70 12.90
C SER A 220 -3.61 26.33 12.29
N ILE A 221 -4.09 25.24 12.90
CA ILE A 221 -3.97 23.89 12.34
C ILE A 221 -5.22 23.62 11.50
N LEU A 222 -5.05 23.49 10.19
CA LEU A 222 -6.15 23.23 9.25
C LEU A 222 -6.43 21.73 9.09
N GLY A 223 -5.40 20.90 9.24
CA GLY A 223 -5.51 19.45 9.16
C GLY A 223 -4.23 18.77 9.62
N ALA A 224 -4.34 17.57 10.18
CA ALA A 224 -3.18 16.78 10.58
C ALA A 224 -3.50 15.29 10.43
N ALA A 225 -2.55 14.55 9.86
CA ALA A 225 -2.56 13.11 9.77
C ALA A 225 -1.20 12.60 10.25
N MET A 226 -1.18 11.96 11.42
CA MET A 226 0.04 11.40 12.00
C MET A 226 -0.19 9.97 12.45
N GLU A 227 0.77 9.10 12.18
CA GLU A 227 0.78 7.71 12.62
C GLU A 227 2.14 7.37 13.22
N THR A 228 2.18 6.27 13.98
CA THR A 228 3.43 5.72 14.50
C THR A 228 3.80 4.50 13.66
N TYR A 229 4.91 4.60 12.94
CA TYR A 229 5.48 3.52 12.13
C TYR A 229 6.84 3.13 12.70
N ASP A 230 6.99 1.86 13.09
CA ASP A 230 8.21 1.32 13.71
C ASP A 230 8.76 2.15 14.89
N GLY A 231 7.85 2.60 15.77
CA GLY A 231 8.18 3.43 16.94
C GLY A 231 8.54 4.88 16.63
N ARG A 232 8.49 5.29 15.35
CA ARG A 232 8.72 6.67 14.91
C ARG A 232 7.41 7.30 14.50
N GLN A 233 7.17 8.54 14.92
CA GLN A 233 6.04 9.30 14.42
C GLN A 233 6.35 9.83 13.02
N ILE A 234 5.43 9.59 12.11
CA ILE A 234 5.48 10.08 10.74
C ILE A 234 4.12 10.65 10.39
N GLY A 235 4.10 11.79 9.71
CA GLY A 235 2.84 12.37 9.30
C GLY A 235 2.98 13.71 8.60
N ARG A 236 1.83 14.23 8.19
CA ARG A 236 1.68 15.52 7.54
C ARG A 236 0.73 16.39 8.36
N MET A 237 1.00 17.69 8.41
CA MET A 237 0.12 18.70 9.00
C MET A 237 0.04 19.90 8.09
N ARG A 238 -1.17 20.38 7.84
CA ARG A 238 -1.42 21.64 7.19
C ARG A 238 -1.68 22.71 8.23
N ILE A 239 -0.87 23.77 8.19
CA ILE A 239 -1.03 24.94 9.04
C ILE A 239 -1.33 26.17 8.19
N GLU A 240 -1.92 27.17 8.84
CA GLU A 240 -2.12 28.51 8.30
C GLU A 240 -1.38 29.52 9.17
N LEU A 241 -0.65 30.40 8.50
CA LEU A 241 0.02 31.56 9.07
C LEU A 241 -0.69 32.86 8.61
N PRO A 242 -0.74 33.89 9.47
CA PRO A 242 -1.25 35.20 9.10
C PRO A 242 -0.35 35.87 8.06
N GLY A 243 -0.95 36.65 7.15
CA GLY A 243 -0.20 37.42 6.16
C GLY A 243 0.15 36.63 4.90
N ARG A 244 0.78 37.34 3.96
CA ARG A 244 1.18 36.77 2.66
C ARG A 244 2.46 35.95 2.80
N PHE A 245 2.79 35.21 1.75
CA PHE A 245 4.01 34.40 1.72
C PHE A 245 5.26 35.24 1.98
N GLU A 246 5.31 36.46 1.43
CA GLU A 246 6.40 37.43 1.60
C GLU A 246 6.68 37.77 3.07
N ASP A 247 5.62 37.85 3.89
CA ASP A 247 5.72 38.12 5.33
C ASP A 247 6.20 36.89 6.12
N ASN A 248 6.05 35.69 5.54
CA ASN A 248 6.26 34.41 6.20
C ASN A 248 7.56 33.71 5.76
N VAL A 249 8.40 34.34 4.94
CA VAL A 249 9.67 33.75 4.46
C VAL A 249 10.57 33.31 5.62
N VAL A 250 10.71 34.14 6.65
CA VAL A 250 11.56 33.85 7.83
C VAL A 250 10.93 32.77 8.73
N PRO A 251 9.64 32.86 9.13
CA PRO A 251 8.92 31.76 9.80
C PRO A 251 9.04 30.40 9.09
N ILE A 252 8.90 30.38 7.76
CA ILE A 252 9.01 29.16 6.94
C ILE A 252 10.45 28.65 6.92
N GLY A 253 11.44 29.55 6.84
CA GLY A 253 12.86 29.21 6.95
C GLY A 253 13.17 28.51 8.28
N PHE A 254 12.66 29.02 9.40
CA PHE A 254 12.81 28.39 10.71
C PHE A 254 12.27 26.97 10.73
N LEU A 255 11.08 26.71 10.17
CA LEU A 255 10.52 25.36 10.12
C LEU A 255 11.44 24.38 9.38
N ARG A 256 12.05 24.82 8.28
CA ARG A 256 13.02 24.02 7.52
C ARG A 256 14.30 23.77 8.33
N GLU A 257 14.81 24.77 9.04
CA GLU A 257 15.98 24.62 9.93
C GLU A 257 15.73 23.65 11.08
N GLN A 258 14.48 23.53 11.54
CA GLN A 258 14.10 22.54 12.55
C GLN A 258 14.00 21.10 11.98
N GLY A 259 14.29 20.90 10.70
CA GLY A 259 14.28 19.61 10.04
C GLY A 259 12.89 19.14 9.62
N LEU A 260 11.94 20.07 9.44
CA LEU A 260 10.66 19.77 8.81
C LEU A 260 10.78 19.97 7.30
N GLN A 261 10.13 19.09 6.54
CA GLN A 261 9.87 19.36 5.13
C GLN A 261 8.66 20.31 5.04
N VAL A 262 8.79 21.36 4.23
CA VAL A 262 7.84 22.47 4.20
C VAL A 262 7.48 22.83 2.77
N ASP A 263 6.23 22.53 2.39
CA ASP A 263 5.64 22.80 1.09
C ASP A 263 4.56 23.89 1.23
N VAL A 264 4.63 24.97 0.44
CA VAL A 264 3.64 26.06 0.52
C VAL A 264 2.46 25.73 -0.38
N ALA A 265 1.27 25.60 0.20
CA ALA A 265 0.07 25.28 -0.56
C ALA A 265 -0.39 26.50 -1.38
N GLY A 266 -0.48 26.35 -2.70
CA GLY A 266 -0.92 27.41 -3.61
C GLY A 266 0.19 28.31 -4.18
N ALA A 267 1.46 28.07 -3.85
CA ALA A 267 2.53 28.48 -4.75
C ALA A 267 2.54 27.46 -5.89
N GLU A 268 2.18 27.88 -7.10
CA GLU A 268 2.45 27.11 -8.30
C GLU A 268 3.90 26.62 -8.22
N GLY A 269 4.09 25.30 -8.13
CA GLY A 269 5.41 24.72 -8.25
C GLY A 269 6.03 25.15 -9.59
N PRO A 270 7.36 25.07 -9.77
CA PRO A 270 8.04 25.47 -11.00
C PRO A 270 7.63 24.68 -12.27
N SER A 271 6.54 23.89 -12.24
CA SER A 271 5.94 23.19 -13.37
C SER A 271 5.02 24.08 -14.24
N ALA A 272 4.53 25.22 -13.76
CA ALA A 272 3.57 26.05 -14.54
C ALA A 272 4.25 27.03 -15.52
N LEU A 273 5.52 27.38 -15.31
CA LEU A 273 6.26 28.31 -16.19
C LEU A 273 6.90 27.62 -17.42
N ALA A 274 6.88 26.28 -17.50
CA ALA A 274 7.45 25.54 -18.63
C ALA A 274 6.44 25.31 -19.78
N GLU A 275 5.13 25.48 -19.55
CA GLU A 275 4.10 25.28 -20.58
C GLU A 275 3.81 26.53 -21.42
N ALA A 276 4.26 27.71 -20.99
CA ALA A 276 4.08 28.97 -21.75
C ALA A 276 5.15 29.20 -22.84
N ALA A 277 6.13 28.29 -23.00
CA ALA A 277 7.23 28.44 -23.95
C ALA A 277 7.38 27.23 -24.89
N ARG A 278 6.35 26.93 -25.69
CA ARG A 278 6.53 26.16 -26.92
C ARG A 278 5.85 26.87 -28.10
N PRO A 279 6.58 27.24 -29.16
CA PRO A 279 5.96 27.78 -30.36
C PRO A 279 5.16 26.67 -31.06
N ALA A 280 3.96 27.02 -31.51
CA ALA A 280 3.14 26.18 -32.37
C ALA A 280 3.93 25.81 -33.64
N ALA A 281 4.23 24.52 -33.81
CA ALA A 281 4.87 23.99 -35.01
C ALA A 281 4.03 22.86 -35.60
N VAL A 282 3.15 23.26 -36.53
CA VAL A 282 2.82 22.66 -37.83
C VAL A 282 2.69 21.14 -37.91
N ALA A 283 1.44 20.71 -38.11
CA ALA A 283 1.08 19.38 -38.59
C ALA A 283 1.40 19.18 -40.07
N ARG A 284 2.04 18.04 -40.38
CA ARG A 284 1.86 17.25 -41.60
C ARG A 284 1.85 15.78 -41.23
#